data_AF-A0A966DQ26-F1
#
_entry.id   AF-A0A966DQ26-F1
#
_cell.length_a   1.000
_cell.length_b   1.000
_cell.length_c   1.000
_cell.angle_alpha   90.00
_cell.angle_beta   90.00
_cell.angle_gamma   90.00
#
_symmetry.space_group_name_H-M   'P 1'
#
loop_
_entity.id
_entity.type
_entity.pdbx_description
1 polymer ?
#
loop_
_entity_poly.entity_id
_entity_poly.type
_entity_poly.pdbx_seq_one_letter_code
_entity_poly.pdbx_strand_id
1 'polypeptide(L)' 'MNSLLQNKRKILNDPVYGFINIPDDIVFDLIEHPWFQRLRRIKQMGLSHLIYPGAL' A
#
# COMPACT_ATOMS: atom_id res chain seq x y z
N MET A 1 -29.32 2.05 -10.30
CA MET A 1 -28.04 2.56 -10.85
C MET A 1 -27.03 2.58 -9.72
N ASN A 2 -26.04 1.68 -9.75
CA ASN A 2 -24.67 1.80 -9.21
C ASN A 2 -24.04 0.40 -9.13
N SER A 3 -23.54 -0.06 -10.27
CA SER A 3 -22.72 -1.28 -10.38
C SER A 3 -21.56 -1.04 -11.36
N LEU A 4 -20.88 0.10 -11.24
CA LEU A 4 -19.87 0.56 -12.21
C LEU A 4 -18.47 0.81 -11.64
N LEU A 5 -18.12 0.21 -10.50
CA LEU A 5 -16.72 0.12 -10.07
C LEU A 5 -16.48 -1.28 -9.53
N GLN A 6 -16.32 -2.26 -10.42
CA GLN A 6 -15.55 -3.43 -10.02
C GLN A 6 -14.10 -2.96 -9.91
N ASN A 7 -13.66 -2.66 -8.69
CA ASN A 7 -12.25 -2.41 -8.42
C ASN A 7 -11.49 -3.64 -8.90
N LYS A 8 -10.67 -3.46 -9.94
CA LYS A 8 -9.86 -4.53 -10.49
C LYS A 8 -9.01 -5.07 -9.34
N ARG A 9 -9.21 -6.34 -8.96
CA ARG A 9 -8.38 -7.08 -8.01
C ARG A 9 -6.91 -6.77 -8.28
N LYS A 10 -6.33 -5.84 -7.50
CA LYS A 10 -4.94 -5.41 -7.70
C LYS A 10 -4.06 -6.35 -6.89
N ILE A 11 -3.11 -6.95 -7.58
CA ILE A 11 -2.02 -7.68 -6.96
C ILE A 11 -0.92 -6.66 -6.69
N LEU A 12 -0.53 -6.50 -5.42
CA LEU A 12 0.61 -5.68 -5.04
C LEU A 12 1.87 -6.56 -4.98
N ASN A 13 2.97 -6.05 -5.52
CA ASN A 13 4.27 -6.70 -5.40
C ASN A 13 5.00 -6.17 -4.16
N ASP A 14 5.34 -7.07 -3.26
CA ASP A 14 6.12 -6.81 -2.06
C ASP A 14 7.38 -7.70 -2.06
N PRO A 15 8.60 -7.15 -1.87
CA PRO A 15 9.83 -7.95 -1.89
C PRO A 15 9.96 -8.93 -0.73
N VAL A 16 9.21 -8.78 0.37
CA VAL A 16 9.30 -9.65 1.56
C VAL A 16 8.30 -10.81 1.47
N TYR A 17 7.04 -10.50 1.16
CA TYR A 17 5.93 -11.45 1.14
C TYR A 17 5.51 -11.87 -0.28
N GLY A 18 6.08 -11.29 -1.33
CA GLY A 18 5.75 -11.57 -2.73
C GLY A 18 4.47 -10.87 -3.17
N PHE A 19 3.56 -11.61 -3.81
CA PHE A 19 2.33 -11.05 -4.36
C PHE A 19 1.22 -10.99 -3.30
N ILE A 20 0.81 -9.78 -2.90
CA ILE A 20 -0.29 -9.53 -1.97
C ILE A 20 -1.58 -9.32 -2.78
N ASN A 21 -2.55 -10.22 -2.59
CA ASN A 21 -3.87 -10.11 -3.20
C ASN A 21 -4.83 -9.36 -2.28
N ILE A 22 -5.55 -8.36 -2.81
CA ILE A 22 -6.60 -7.63 -2.10
C ILE A 22 -7.95 -8.05 -2.68
N PRO A 23 -8.72 -8.94 -2.01
CA PRO A 23 -9.98 -9.46 -2.54
C PRO A 23 -11.16 -8.50 -2.32
N ASP A 24 -11.11 -7.65 -1.30
CA ASP A 24 -12.23 -6.80 -0.87
C ASP A 24 -12.15 -5.38 -1.44
N ASP A 25 -13.24 -4.92 -2.06
CA ASP A 25 -13.31 -3.61 -2.72
C ASP A 25 -13.18 -2.43 -1.72
N ILE A 26 -13.73 -2.57 -0.51
CA ILE A 26 -13.66 -1.52 0.52
C ILE A 26 -12.22 -1.33 1.02
N VAL A 27 -11.47 -2.41 1.16
CA VAL A 27 -10.07 -2.37 1.59
C VAL A 27 -9.23 -1.67 0.52
N PHE A 28 -9.54 -1.93 -0.74
CA PHE A 28 -8.88 -1.27 -1.85
C PHE A 28 -9.15 0.24 -1.89
N ASP A 29 -10.41 0.66 -1.73
CA ASP A 29 -10.79 2.07 -1.66
C ASP A 29 -10.08 2.80 -0.50
N LEU A 30 -9.96 2.13 0.65
CA LEU A 30 -9.22 2.66 1.80
C LEU A 30 -7.73 2.83 1.49
N ILE A 31 -7.12 1.87 0.79
CA ILE A 31 -5.72 1.96 0.37
C ILE A 31 -5.52 3.12 -0.61
N GLU A 32 -6.43 3.34 -1.56
CA GLU A 32 -6.36 4.45 -2.52
C GLU A 32 -6.66 5.81 -1.89
N HIS A 33 -7.24 5.85 -0.69
CA HIS A 33 -7.56 7.09 0.01
C HIS A 33 -6.31 7.98 0.24
N PRO A 34 -6.40 9.32 0.04
CA PRO A 34 -5.26 10.23 0.19
C PRO A 34 -4.55 10.17 1.55
N TRP A 35 -5.30 9.89 2.62
CA TRP A 35 -4.73 9.75 3.97
C TRP A 35 -3.88 8.49 4.11
N PHE A 36 -4.28 7.39 3.48
CA PHE A 36 -3.49 6.16 3.48
C PHE A 36 -2.26 6.31 2.57
N GLN A 37 -2.44 6.89 1.38
CA GLN A 37 -1.35 7.16 0.44
C GLN A 37 -0.28 8.11 1.00
N ARG A 38 -0.62 8.99 1.96
CA ARG A 38 0.35 9.84 2.66
C ARG A 38 1.43 9.02 3.37
N LEU A 39 1.13 7.82 3.86
CA LEU A 39 2.08 6.99 4.59
C LEU A 39 3.33 6.65 3.75
N ARG A 40 3.23 6.66 2.41
CA ARG A 40 4.38 6.49 1.51
C ARG A 40 5.47 7.55 1.67
N ARG A 41 5.16 8.70 2.26
CA ARG A 41 6.12 9.79 2.52
C ARG A 41 6.77 9.71 3.90
N ILE A 42 6.38 8.73 4.73
CA ILE A 42 6.88 8.56 6.09
C ILE A 42 7.70 7.27 6.12
N LYS A 43 8.98 7.37 6.50
CA LYS A 43 9.87 6.20 6.64
C LYS A 43 9.45 5.34 7.83
N GLN A 44 9.44 4.02 7.64
CA GLN A 44 9.02 3.07 8.68
C GLN A 44 9.92 3.12 9.94
N MET A 45 11.24 3.25 9.75
CA MET A 45 12.22 3.24 10.84
C MET A 45 12.85 4.61 11.13
N GLY A 46 12.18 5.72 10.77
CA GLY A 46 12.62 7.07 11.13
C GLY A 46 14.09 7.38 10.79
N LEU A 47 14.93 7.59 11.81
CA LEU A 47 16.35 7.96 11.67
C LEU A 47 17.29 6.77 11.45
N SER A 48 16.82 5.53 11.54
CA SER A 48 17.68 4.34 11.40
C SER A 48 18.39 4.26 10.04
N HIS A 49 17.87 4.93 9.01
CA HIS A 49 18.52 5.06 7.70
C HIS A 49 19.89 5.76 7.75
N LEU A 50 20.20 6.50 8.82
CA LEU A 50 21.51 7.14 9.02
C LEU A 50 22.60 6.13 9.37
N ILE A 51 22.23 4.98 9.94
CA ILE A 51 23.17 3.92 10.37
C ILE A 51 23.12 2.75 9.40
N TYR A 52 21.91 2.40 8.94
CA TYR A 52 21.66 1.31 8.01
C TYR A 52 21.10 1.89 6.70
N PRO A 53 21.93 2.08 5.65
CA PRO A 53 21.49 2.74 4.42
C PRO A 53 20.39 1.97 3.66
N GLY A 54 20.18 0.69 3.98
CA GLY A 54 19.07 -0.11 3.44
C GLY A 54 17.71 0.10 4.12
N ALA A 55 17.65 0.88 5.20
CA ALA A 55 16.42 1.15 5.97
C ALA A 55 15.66 2.39 5.46
N LEU A 56 15.53 2.53 4.14
CA LEU A 56 14.85 3.66 3.49
C LEU A 56 13.35 3.45 3.32
#